data_AF-A0A2E8GGZ4-F1
#
_entry.id   AF-A0A2E8GGZ4-F1
#
_cell.length_a   1.000
_cell.length_b   1.000
_cell.length_c   1.000
_cell.angle_alpha   90.00
_cell.angle_beta   90.00
_cell.angle_gamma   90.00
#
_symmetry.space_group_name_H-M   'P 1'
#
loop_
_entity.id
_entity.type
_entity.pdbx_description
1 polymer ?
#
loop_
_entity_poly.entity_id
_entity_poly.type
_entity_poly.pdbx_seq_one_letter_code
_entity_poly.pdbx_strand_id
1 'polypeptide(L)'
;MTVHEQLRDWLVEAADAAVQFANRSEIEEGAQKLRSAIEVAAGIPFESQVLPALRNLHRVSDTPRARGFAALAPSLQWVQSHRWDDEGNKRALCVLSDAFELPGLEVGIMYVDQNCSYPVHNHPPQELYLTISGSARWRYGGSEKLIEVEPETTLYNHPSDIHTVEAGDTPLVAMYVLWGQGLRP
;
A
#
# COMPACT_ATOMS: atom_id res chain seq x y z
N MET A 1 -7.09 -22.85 -2.16
CA MET A 1 -7.51 -21.47 -1.88
C MET A 1 -7.51 -20.68 -3.16
N THR A 2 -8.52 -19.84 -3.38
CA THR A 2 -8.59 -18.89 -4.50
C THR A 2 -7.63 -17.71 -4.28
N VAL A 3 -7.35 -16.92 -5.31
CA VAL A 3 -6.53 -15.69 -5.18
C VAL A 3 -7.18 -14.71 -4.19
N HIS A 4 -8.52 -14.55 -4.24
CA HIS A 4 -9.25 -13.71 -3.27
C HIS A 4 -9.12 -14.20 -1.83
N GLU A 5 -9.14 -15.52 -1.58
CA GLU A 5 -8.94 -16.07 -0.24
C GLU A 5 -7.53 -15.77 0.27
N GLN A 6 -6.50 -16.04 -0.55
CA GLN A 6 -5.11 -15.78 -0.16
C GLN A 6 -4.85 -14.29 0.06
N LEU A 7 -5.40 -13.42 -0.80
CA LEU A 7 -5.29 -11.98 -0.66
C LEU A 7 -6.03 -11.47 0.58
N ARG A 8 -7.22 -12.00 0.89
CA ARG A 8 -7.95 -11.68 2.12
C ARG A 8 -7.12 -12.05 3.34
N ASP A 9 -6.59 -13.26 3.40
CA ASP A 9 -5.78 -13.72 4.53
C ASP A 9 -4.55 -12.81 4.71
N TRP A 10 -3.85 -12.48 3.63
CA TRP A 10 -2.72 -11.56 3.69
C TRP A 10 -3.11 -10.16 4.17
N LEU A 11 -4.26 -9.63 3.73
CA LEU A 11 -4.76 -8.32 4.15
C LEU A 11 -5.24 -8.30 5.60
N VAL A 12 -5.85 -9.37 6.09
CA VAL A 12 -6.19 -9.55 7.49
C VAL A 12 -4.92 -9.47 8.34
N GLU A 13 -3.89 -10.23 7.99
CA GLU A 13 -2.63 -10.19 8.72
C GLU A 13 -1.91 -8.83 8.61
N ALA A 14 -1.99 -8.16 7.45
CA ALA A 14 -1.42 -6.83 7.27
C ALA A 14 -2.15 -5.78 8.11
N ALA A 15 -3.49 -5.87 8.19
CA ALA A 15 -4.28 -4.99 9.04
C ALA A 15 -4.02 -5.25 10.53
N ASP A 16 -3.93 -6.51 10.95
CA ASP A 16 -3.55 -6.87 12.33
C ASP A 16 -2.16 -6.32 12.69
N ALA A 17 -1.19 -6.40 11.77
CA ALA A 17 0.13 -5.81 11.96
C ALA A 17 0.08 -4.29 12.04
N ALA A 18 -0.73 -3.62 11.21
CA ALA A 18 -0.91 -2.17 11.28
C ALA A 18 -1.53 -1.73 12.61
N VAL A 19 -2.46 -2.52 13.19
CA VAL A 19 -2.96 -2.29 14.55
C VAL A 19 -1.84 -2.49 15.58
N GLN A 20 -1.07 -3.56 15.47
CA GLN A 20 0.03 -3.86 16.40
C GLN A 20 1.13 -2.78 16.40
N PHE A 21 1.47 -2.25 15.23
CA PHE A 21 2.52 -1.24 15.06
C PHE A 21 2.02 0.20 15.21
N ALA A 22 0.72 0.39 15.45
CA ALA A 22 0.14 1.71 15.62
C ALA A 22 0.82 2.47 16.77
N ASN A 23 1.40 3.62 16.44
CA ASN A 23 1.99 4.53 17.41
C ASN A 23 1.12 5.76 17.69
N ARG A 24 -0.07 5.82 17.08
CA ARG A 24 -1.03 6.92 17.10
C ARG A 24 -2.46 6.41 16.91
N SER A 25 -3.44 7.13 17.44
CA SER A 25 -4.86 6.74 17.37
C SER A 25 -5.42 6.73 15.95
N GLU A 26 -4.98 7.62 15.05
CA GLU A 26 -5.50 7.63 13.68
C GLU A 26 -5.02 6.42 12.85
N ILE A 27 -3.80 5.94 13.14
CA ILE A 27 -3.27 4.72 12.53
C ILE A 27 -4.09 3.52 13.00
N GLU A 28 -4.33 3.42 14.31
CA GLU A 28 -5.16 2.36 14.88
C GLU A 28 -6.58 2.41 14.31
N GLU A 29 -7.18 3.60 14.18
CA GLU A 29 -8.50 3.78 13.58
C GLU A 29 -8.54 3.24 12.13
N GLY A 30 -7.62 3.70 11.26
CA GLY A 30 -7.56 3.27 9.87
C GLY A 30 -7.33 1.77 9.73
N ALA A 31 -6.43 1.21 10.54
CA ALA A 31 -6.13 -0.21 10.56
C ALA A 31 -7.33 -1.06 11.03
N GLN A 32 -8.02 -0.65 12.09
CA GLN A 32 -9.21 -1.33 12.60
C GLN A 32 -10.38 -1.28 11.61
N LYS A 33 -10.56 -0.16 10.90
CA LYS A 33 -11.56 -0.06 9.82
C LYS A 33 -11.28 -1.08 8.72
N LEU A 34 -10.04 -1.14 8.22
CA LEU A 34 -9.65 -2.15 7.23
C LEU A 34 -9.87 -3.56 7.79
N ARG A 35 -9.35 -3.84 8.99
CA ARG A 35 -9.38 -5.16 9.59
C ARG A 35 -10.81 -5.70 9.72
N SER A 36 -11.74 -4.85 10.15
CA SER A 36 -13.16 -5.22 10.31
C SER A 36 -13.86 -5.39 8.96
N ALA A 37 -13.53 -4.55 7.97
CA ALA A 37 -14.14 -4.60 6.65
C ALA A 37 -13.68 -5.82 5.84
N ILE A 38 -12.37 -6.08 5.76
CA ILE A 38 -11.82 -7.10 4.85
C ILE A 38 -12.19 -8.54 5.24
N GLU A 39 -12.45 -8.78 6.53
CA GLU A 39 -12.89 -10.09 7.03
C GLU A 39 -14.19 -10.56 6.38
N VAL A 40 -15.10 -9.62 6.09
CA VAL A 40 -16.44 -9.92 5.58
C VAL A 40 -16.69 -9.39 4.17
N ALA A 41 -15.76 -8.59 3.61
CA ALA A 41 -15.92 -7.96 2.31
C ALA A 41 -16.16 -8.99 1.19
N ALA A 42 -17.17 -8.71 0.35
CA ALA A 42 -17.42 -9.47 -0.86
C ALA A 42 -16.28 -9.28 -1.86
N GLY A 43 -15.84 -10.37 -2.49
CA GLY A 43 -14.81 -10.31 -3.52
C GLY A 43 -15.39 -9.85 -4.86
N ILE A 44 -14.68 -8.94 -5.52
CA ILE A 44 -14.99 -8.47 -6.88
C ILE A 44 -14.07 -9.22 -7.84
N PRO A 45 -14.59 -9.92 -8.87
CA PRO A 45 -13.76 -10.59 -9.86
C PRO A 45 -12.85 -9.60 -10.60
N PHE A 46 -11.60 -9.98 -10.80
CA PHE A 46 -10.60 -9.19 -11.54
C PHE A 46 -9.72 -10.12 -12.38
N GLU A 47 -9.04 -9.56 -13.38
CA GLU A 47 -8.05 -10.27 -14.17
C GLU A 47 -6.64 -9.91 -13.71
N SER A 48 -5.76 -10.90 -13.61
CA SER A 48 -4.37 -10.63 -13.23
C SER A 48 -3.66 -9.82 -14.32
N GLN A 49 -2.95 -8.77 -13.92
CA GLN A 49 -2.15 -7.94 -14.80
C GLN A 49 -0.88 -7.54 -14.07
N VAL A 50 0.29 -7.77 -14.66
CA VAL A 50 1.59 -7.35 -14.12
C VAL A 50 2.13 -6.19 -14.96
N LEU A 51 2.78 -5.23 -14.29
CA LEU A 51 3.43 -4.09 -14.94
C LEU A 51 4.96 -4.17 -14.85
N PRO A 52 5.71 -3.52 -15.77
CA PRO A 52 7.16 -3.60 -15.80
C PRO A 52 7.86 -3.15 -14.51
N ALA A 53 7.23 -2.31 -13.68
CA ALA A 53 7.72 -1.93 -12.36
C ALA A 53 8.07 -3.14 -11.49
N LEU A 54 7.33 -4.25 -11.61
CA LEU A 54 7.54 -5.45 -10.80
C LEU A 54 8.75 -6.31 -11.25
N ARG A 55 9.60 -5.83 -12.17
CA ARG A 55 10.79 -6.56 -12.66
C ARG A 55 11.71 -7.04 -11.53
N ASN A 56 11.76 -6.30 -10.42
CA ASN A 56 12.60 -6.60 -9.25
C ASN A 56 11.82 -7.20 -8.08
N LEU A 57 10.60 -7.72 -8.30
CA LEU A 57 9.75 -8.32 -7.26
C LEU A 57 10.46 -9.40 -6.44
N HIS A 58 11.38 -10.16 -7.06
CA HIS A 58 12.17 -11.18 -6.38
C HIS A 58 13.05 -10.66 -5.22
N ARG A 59 13.27 -9.34 -5.15
CA ARG A 59 14.03 -8.68 -4.07
C ARG A 59 13.15 -8.32 -2.86
N VAL A 60 11.83 -8.35 -3.01
CA VAL A 60 10.86 -8.10 -1.93
C VAL A 60 10.85 -9.30 -0.99
N SER A 61 11.64 -9.23 0.08
CA SER A 61 11.95 -10.42 0.89
C SER A 61 12.27 -10.17 2.36
N ASP A 62 12.28 -8.91 2.81
CA ASP A 62 12.78 -8.48 4.13
C ASP A 62 12.08 -9.21 5.29
N THR A 63 10.76 -9.35 5.21
CA THR A 63 9.90 -9.90 6.27
C THR A 63 9.07 -11.09 5.77
N PRO A 64 8.50 -11.91 6.67
CA PRO A 64 7.52 -12.92 6.27
C PRO A 64 6.37 -12.34 5.45
N ARG A 65 5.87 -11.15 5.81
CA ARG A 65 4.80 -10.43 5.09
C ARG A 65 5.23 -10.02 3.69
N ALA A 66 6.47 -9.54 3.53
CA ALA A 66 7.05 -9.24 2.22
C ALA A 66 7.12 -10.49 1.33
N ARG A 67 7.57 -11.63 1.87
CA ARG A 67 7.63 -12.88 1.11
C ARG A 67 6.24 -13.41 0.73
N GLY A 68 5.27 -13.31 1.65
CA GLY A 68 3.88 -13.64 1.37
C GLY A 68 3.31 -12.76 0.26
N PHE A 69 3.56 -11.45 0.32
CA PHE A 69 3.17 -10.52 -0.74
C PHE A 69 3.84 -10.85 -2.08
N ALA A 70 5.15 -11.11 -2.09
CA ALA A 70 5.90 -11.39 -3.32
C ALA A 70 5.36 -12.63 -4.06
N ALA A 71 4.87 -13.62 -3.32
CA ALA A 71 4.21 -14.80 -3.91
C ALA A 71 2.84 -14.48 -4.53
N LEU A 72 2.09 -13.54 -3.96
CA LEU A 72 0.75 -13.14 -4.41
C LEU A 72 0.78 -12.13 -5.55
N ALA A 73 1.74 -11.21 -5.54
CA ALA A 73 1.78 -10.05 -6.42
C ALA A 73 1.61 -10.37 -7.92
N PRO A 74 2.18 -11.46 -8.50
CA PRO A 74 1.97 -11.79 -9.91
C PRO A 74 0.53 -12.14 -10.29
N SER A 75 -0.29 -12.53 -9.31
CA SER A 75 -1.70 -12.91 -9.52
C SER A 75 -2.67 -11.74 -9.33
N LEU A 76 -2.19 -10.55 -8.97
CA LEU A 76 -3.02 -9.37 -8.73
C LEU A 76 -3.21 -8.53 -10.00
N GLN A 77 -4.15 -7.58 -9.94
CA GLN A 77 -4.36 -6.58 -11.00
C GLN A 77 -3.56 -5.32 -10.69
N TRP A 78 -2.42 -5.14 -11.37
CA TRP A 78 -1.59 -3.95 -11.27
C TRP A 78 -1.95 -2.92 -12.33
N VAL A 79 -2.05 -1.66 -11.90
CA VAL A 79 -2.34 -0.51 -12.73
C VAL A 79 -1.26 0.55 -12.57
N GLN A 80 -1.08 1.36 -13.60
CA GLN A 80 -0.20 2.50 -13.53
C GLN A 80 -0.75 3.53 -12.54
N SER A 81 0.14 4.20 -11.81
CA SER A 81 -0.27 5.33 -10.98
C SER A 81 -0.83 6.46 -11.84
N HIS A 82 -2.02 6.94 -11.52
CA HIS A 82 -2.60 8.13 -12.16
C HIS A 82 -1.80 9.42 -11.91
N ARG A 83 -0.80 9.39 -11.02
CA ARG A 83 0.02 10.54 -10.65
C ARG A 83 1.24 10.73 -11.54
N TRP A 84 1.56 9.75 -12.38
CA TRP A 84 2.73 9.82 -13.25
C TRP A 84 2.55 8.98 -14.51
N ASP A 85 2.90 9.56 -15.66
CA ASP A 85 2.90 8.83 -16.91
C ASP A 85 4.27 8.20 -17.20
N ASP A 86 4.47 6.96 -16.72
CA ASP A 86 5.63 6.13 -17.05
C ASP A 86 5.24 4.75 -17.58
N GLU A 87 4.00 4.56 -18.02
CA GLU A 87 3.49 3.27 -18.52
C GLU A 87 3.65 2.12 -17.50
N GLY A 88 3.70 2.44 -16.20
CA GLY A 88 3.92 1.47 -15.14
C GLY A 88 5.35 0.94 -15.08
N ASN A 89 6.33 1.68 -15.59
CA ASN A 89 7.73 1.23 -15.63
C ASN A 89 8.45 1.31 -14.29
N LYS A 90 8.20 2.34 -13.48
CA LYS A 90 8.96 2.55 -12.23
C LYS A 90 8.10 2.41 -10.98
N ARG A 91 6.79 2.46 -11.14
CA ARG A 91 5.83 2.40 -10.05
C ARG A 91 4.53 1.78 -10.53
N ALA A 92 3.87 1.07 -9.65
CA ALA A 92 2.58 0.46 -9.92
C ALA A 92 1.72 0.49 -8.66
N LEU A 93 0.42 0.55 -8.86
CA LEU A 93 -0.58 0.42 -7.80
C LEU A 93 -1.35 -0.88 -8.01
N CYS A 94 -1.70 -1.54 -6.92
CA CYS A 94 -2.75 -2.54 -6.91
C CYS A 94 -3.90 -1.99 -6.08
N VAL A 95 -4.99 -1.61 -6.73
CA VAL A 95 -6.15 -0.96 -6.10
C VAL A 95 -7.08 -2.04 -5.56
N LEU A 96 -6.96 -2.35 -4.27
CA LEU A 96 -7.65 -3.48 -3.65
C LEU A 96 -9.13 -3.22 -3.38
N SER A 97 -9.56 -1.95 -3.35
CA SER A 97 -10.98 -1.59 -3.40
C SER A 97 -11.66 -1.97 -4.73
N ASP A 98 -10.88 -2.33 -5.76
CA ASP A 98 -11.41 -2.87 -7.01
C ASP A 98 -11.46 -4.43 -6.99
N ALA A 99 -10.93 -5.05 -5.93
CA ALA A 99 -10.94 -6.49 -5.70
C ALA A 99 -11.87 -6.91 -4.54
N PHE A 100 -12.27 -5.97 -3.68
CA PHE A 100 -13.20 -6.18 -2.57
C PHE A 100 -14.13 -4.98 -2.41
N GLU A 101 -15.40 -5.24 -2.07
CA GLU A 101 -16.36 -4.19 -1.70
C GLU A 101 -16.00 -3.62 -0.31
N LEU A 102 -15.37 -2.44 -0.29
CA LEU A 102 -14.87 -1.78 0.92
C LEU A 102 -15.50 -0.38 1.10
N PRO A 103 -16.81 -0.28 1.41
CA PRO A 103 -17.50 1.00 1.50
C PRO A 103 -16.87 1.93 2.54
N GLY A 104 -16.56 3.16 2.12
CA GLY A 104 -15.93 4.17 2.99
C GLY A 104 -14.43 3.97 3.21
N LEU A 105 -13.80 3.07 2.44
CA LEU A 105 -12.36 2.86 2.42
C LEU A 105 -11.85 2.81 0.99
N GLU A 106 -10.66 3.34 0.77
CA GLU A 106 -9.86 3.00 -0.41
C GLU A 106 -8.57 2.35 0.07
N VAL A 107 -8.30 1.15 -0.44
CA VAL A 107 -7.20 0.31 0.03
C VAL A 107 -6.40 -0.13 -1.17
N GLY A 108 -5.09 -0.19 -1.04
CA GLY A 108 -4.25 -0.72 -2.09
C GLY A 108 -2.83 -0.97 -1.68
N ILE A 109 -2.04 -1.44 -2.63
CA ILE A 109 -0.60 -1.61 -2.50
C ILE A 109 0.08 -0.65 -3.46
N MET A 110 1.05 0.10 -2.95
CA MET A 110 2.00 0.86 -3.74
C MET A 110 3.29 0.05 -3.88
N TYR A 111 3.76 -0.11 -5.12
CA TYR A 111 5.07 -0.64 -5.45
C TYR A 111 5.88 0.46 -6.14
N VAL A 112 7.08 0.74 -5.64
CA VAL A 112 8.05 1.65 -6.27
C VAL A 112 9.33 0.86 -6.50
N ASP A 113 9.77 0.77 -7.76
CA ASP A 113 10.97 0.01 -8.09
C ASP A 113 12.21 0.63 -7.45
N GLN A 114 13.26 -0.17 -7.30
CA GLN A 114 14.52 0.28 -6.70
C GLN A 114 15.06 1.55 -7.38
N ASN A 115 15.64 2.45 -6.59
CA ASN A 115 16.18 3.74 -7.01
C ASN A 115 15.18 4.63 -7.76
N CYS A 116 13.88 4.42 -7.54
CA CYS A 116 12.81 5.26 -8.07
C CYS A 116 12.10 5.99 -6.92
N SER A 117 11.41 7.08 -7.25
CA SER A 117 10.57 7.81 -6.32
C SER A 117 9.10 7.69 -6.71
N TYR A 118 8.19 7.88 -5.78
CA TYR A 118 6.78 8.17 -6.06
C TYR A 118 6.57 9.68 -6.08
N PRO A 119 5.77 10.27 -6.99
CA PRO A 119 5.68 11.72 -7.12
C PRO A 119 5.22 12.41 -5.83
N VAL A 120 5.66 13.65 -5.62
CA VAL A 120 5.13 14.51 -4.54
C VAL A 120 3.65 14.77 -4.79
N HIS A 121 2.82 14.51 -3.79
CA HIS A 121 1.38 14.66 -3.89
C HIS A 121 0.72 14.90 -2.54
N ASN A 122 -0.59 15.09 -2.57
CA ASN A 122 -1.49 15.10 -1.43
C ASN A 122 -2.89 14.70 -1.92
N HIS A 123 -3.81 14.47 -0.98
CA HIS A 123 -5.23 14.26 -1.26
C HIS A 123 -6.07 14.53 0.00
N PRO A 124 -7.40 14.74 -0.15
CA PRO A 124 -8.29 15.02 0.97
C PRO A 124 -8.45 13.91 2.03
N PRO A 125 -8.48 12.60 1.69
CA PRO A 125 -8.64 11.55 2.69
C PRO A 125 -7.49 11.50 3.70
N GLN A 126 -7.80 11.00 4.89
CA GLN A 126 -6.78 10.52 5.83
C GLN A 126 -6.07 9.32 5.21
N GLU A 127 -4.80 9.11 5.55
CA GLU A 127 -4.03 8.01 5.00
C GLU A 127 -3.12 7.36 6.03
N LEU A 128 -3.17 6.04 6.02
CA LEU A 128 -2.27 5.15 6.73
C LEU A 128 -1.45 4.38 5.68
N TYR A 129 -0.13 4.35 5.83
CA TYR A 129 0.72 3.34 5.21
C TYR A 129 1.20 2.31 6.23
N LEU A 130 1.24 1.04 5.84
CA LEU A 130 2.11 0.04 6.44
C LEU A 130 3.23 -0.28 5.44
N THR A 131 4.49 -0.03 5.80
CA THR A 131 5.63 -0.45 4.99
C THR A 131 5.79 -1.97 5.08
N ILE A 132 5.88 -2.62 3.92
CA ILE A 132 5.94 -4.07 3.80
C ILE A 132 7.36 -4.54 3.50
N SER A 133 8.07 -3.82 2.63
CA SER A 133 9.40 -4.20 2.13
C SER A 133 10.15 -2.98 1.60
N GLY A 134 11.48 -3.10 1.61
CA GLY A 134 12.42 -2.09 1.14
C GLY A 134 12.70 -1.01 2.16
N SER A 135 13.97 -0.61 2.26
CA SER A 135 14.35 0.63 2.93
C SER A 135 14.02 1.79 2.00
N ALA A 136 13.44 2.85 2.56
CA ALA A 136 13.03 4.00 1.77
C ALA A 136 13.07 5.28 2.60
N ARG A 137 13.18 6.40 1.89
CA ARG A 137 13.09 7.73 2.50
C ARG A 137 11.71 8.31 2.24
N TRP A 138 10.98 8.64 3.29
CA TRP A 138 9.61 9.11 3.24
C TRP A 138 9.49 10.55 3.71
N ARG A 139 8.70 11.34 3.00
CA ARG A 139 8.16 12.60 3.49
C ARG A 139 6.70 12.35 3.83
N TYR A 140 6.32 12.46 5.10
CA TYR A 140 4.98 12.12 5.59
C TYR A 140 4.62 12.92 6.84
N GLY A 141 3.34 12.90 7.24
CA GLY A 141 2.84 13.45 8.50
C GLY A 141 3.09 14.94 8.69
N GLY A 142 3.08 15.72 7.60
CA GLY A 142 3.37 17.15 7.60
C GLY A 142 4.86 17.51 7.64
N SER A 143 5.76 16.53 7.63
CA SER A 143 7.21 16.77 7.55
C SER A 143 7.59 17.41 6.21
N GLU A 144 8.57 18.32 6.24
CA GLU A 144 9.26 18.82 5.04
C GLU A 144 10.49 17.98 4.66
N LYS A 145 10.93 17.10 5.57
CA LYS A 145 12.13 16.28 5.39
C LYS A 145 11.76 14.86 4.99
N LEU A 146 12.63 14.27 4.17
CA LEU A 146 12.71 12.85 3.91
C LEU A 146 13.38 12.15 5.11
N ILE A 147 12.74 11.10 5.63
CA ILE A 147 13.18 10.33 6.79
C ILE A 147 13.30 8.86 6.37
N GLU A 148 14.38 8.18 6.79
CA GLU A 148 14.52 6.74 6.57
C GLU A 148 13.48 5.96 7.35
N VAL A 149 12.82 5.03 6.66
CA VAL A 149 11.77 4.16 7.21
C VAL A 149 12.08 2.72 6.80
N GLU A 150 12.04 1.84 7.79
CA GLU A 150 12.24 0.41 7.62
C GLU A 150 10.90 -0.31 7.36
N PRO A 151 10.93 -1.54 6.81
CA PRO A 151 9.75 -2.42 6.78
C PRO A 151 9.09 -2.58 8.15
N GLU A 152 7.80 -2.91 8.17
CA GLU A 152 6.98 -3.06 9.38
C GLU A 152 6.81 -1.77 10.20
N THR A 153 6.84 -0.61 9.52
CA THR A 153 6.57 0.71 10.10
C THR A 153 5.24 1.24 9.59
N THR A 154 4.43 1.82 10.48
CA THR A 154 3.20 2.53 10.10
C THR A 154 3.44 4.04 9.98
N LEU A 155 2.95 4.64 8.91
CA LEU A 155 3.03 6.09 8.65
C LEU A 155 1.62 6.66 8.53
N TYR A 156 1.44 7.91 8.95
CA TYR A 156 0.17 8.59 8.79
C TYR A 156 0.36 9.96 8.15
N ASN A 157 -0.55 10.28 7.22
CA ASN A 157 -0.71 11.61 6.63
C ASN A 157 -2.07 12.16 7.03
N HIS A 158 -2.08 13.39 7.58
CA HIS A 158 -3.32 14.13 7.75
C HIS A 158 -3.91 14.46 6.38
N PRO A 159 -5.21 14.76 6.30
CA PRO A 159 -5.82 15.33 5.11
C PRO A 159 -4.97 16.44 4.50
N SER A 160 -4.65 16.31 3.21
CA SER A 160 -3.86 17.26 2.42
C SER A 160 -2.38 17.43 2.83
N ASP A 161 -1.83 16.61 3.74
CA ASP A 161 -0.38 16.59 3.98
C ASP A 161 0.36 16.27 2.69
N ILE A 162 1.42 17.03 2.38
CA ILE A 162 2.27 16.75 1.23
C ILE A 162 3.21 15.61 1.56
N HIS A 163 3.17 14.56 0.74
CA HIS A 163 3.97 13.35 0.94
C HIS A 163 4.54 12.79 -0.36
N THR A 164 5.61 12.01 -0.20
CA THR A 164 6.37 11.33 -1.26
C THR A 164 7.24 10.25 -0.64
N VAL A 165 7.76 9.35 -1.48
CA VAL A 165 8.73 8.34 -1.07
C VAL A 165 9.79 8.13 -2.13
N GLU A 166 11.01 7.85 -1.68
CA GLU A 166 12.15 7.45 -2.50
C GLU A 166 12.60 6.05 -2.08
N ALA A 167 12.41 5.06 -2.96
CA ALA A 167 12.88 3.70 -2.73
C ALA A 167 14.41 3.66 -2.75
N GLY A 168 14.98 2.85 -1.85
CA GLY A 168 16.41 2.60 -1.77
C GLY A 168 16.91 1.67 -2.87
N ASP A 169 17.88 0.83 -2.51
CA ASP A 169 18.51 -0.11 -3.43
C ASP A 169 17.65 -1.36 -3.69
N THR A 170 16.58 -1.56 -2.93
CA THR A 170 15.51 -2.56 -3.14
C THR A 170 14.17 -1.89 -3.45
N PRO A 171 13.22 -2.59 -4.08
CA PRO A 171 11.88 -2.06 -4.29
C PRO A 171 11.17 -1.78 -2.97
N LEU A 172 10.46 -0.66 -2.91
CA LEU A 172 9.55 -0.35 -1.81
C LEU A 172 8.18 -0.98 -2.10
N VAL A 173 7.62 -1.61 -1.07
CA VAL A 173 6.21 -2.03 -1.04
C VAL A 173 5.54 -1.45 0.19
N ALA A 174 4.38 -0.82 0.02
CA ALA A 174 3.56 -0.33 1.12
C ALA A 174 2.08 -0.58 0.87
N MET A 175 1.37 -1.03 1.90
CA MET A 175 -0.10 -1.03 1.90
C MET A 175 -0.58 0.35 2.31
N TYR A 176 -1.55 0.91 1.59
CA TYR A 176 -2.22 2.15 1.98
C TYR A 176 -3.69 1.90 2.32
N VAL A 177 -4.20 2.65 3.28
CA VAL A 177 -5.61 2.73 3.67
C VAL A 177 -6.00 4.19 3.71
N LEU A 178 -7.00 4.56 2.91
CA LEU A 178 -7.61 5.88 2.88
C LEU A 178 -9.00 5.83 3.48
N TRP A 179 -9.35 6.83 4.29
CA TRP A 179 -10.70 6.98 4.83
C TRP A 179 -11.08 8.44 5.06
N GLY A 180 -12.39 8.68 5.20
CA GLY A 180 -12.93 10.01 5.43
C GLY A 180 -13.39 10.71 4.15
N GLN A 181 -13.31 12.04 4.12
CA GLN A 181 -13.85 12.85 3.03
C GLN A 181 -12.97 12.82 1.78
N GLY A 182 -13.59 12.85 0.60
CA GLY A 182 -12.89 12.93 -0.69
C GLY A 182 -12.32 11.61 -1.20
N LEU A 183 -12.82 10.47 -0.71
CA LEU A 183 -12.62 9.18 -1.36
C LEU A 183 -13.18 9.19 -2.78
N ARG A 184 -12.66 8.32 -3.64
CA ARG A 184 -13.26 8.08 -4.96
C ARG A 184 -14.74 7.68 -4.78
N PRO A 185 -15.65 8.22 -5.61
CA PRO A 185 -17.07 7.91 -5.55
C PRO A 185 -17.38 6.46 -5.91
#